data_AF-A0A2R6W2X8-F1
#
_entry.id   AF-A0A2R6W2X8-F1
#
_cell.length_a   1.000
_cell.length_b   1.000
_cell.length_c   1.000
_cell.angle_alpha   90.00
_cell.angle_beta   90.00
_cell.angle_gamma   90.00
#
_symmetry.space_group_name_H-M   'P 1'
#
loop_
_entity.id
_entity.type
_entity.pdbx_description
1 polymer ?
#
loop_
_entity_poly.entity_id
_entity_poly.type
_entity_poly.pdbx_seq_one_letter_code
_entity_poly.pdbx_strand_id
1 'polypeptide(L)'
;MELFHSDPMQRLLLTVTDAVSWDNDIFSVYKECIVNKDKHNLVHIISEEQGCTYSKAVEFARQMIDDTIMDMEAAISDLRKAAPEGALHAVEKYASTCRNWVSGSHAWHAKSLRYKAHP
;
A
#
# COMPACT_ATOMS: atom_id res chain seq x y z
N MET A 1 -20.63 16.76 -7.82
CA MET A 1 -19.21 16.44 -7.64
C MET A 1 -18.93 15.18 -8.43
N GLU A 2 -17.91 15.18 -9.30
CA GLU A 2 -17.55 14.02 -10.11
C GLU A 2 -17.15 12.84 -9.19
N LEU A 3 -17.58 11.61 -9.53
CA LEU A 3 -17.35 10.40 -8.72
C LEU A 3 -15.86 10.23 -8.36
N PHE A 4 -14.96 10.64 -9.27
CA PHE A 4 -13.52 10.59 -9.06
C PHE A 4 -13.05 11.40 -7.85
N HIS A 5 -13.64 12.57 -7.61
CA HIS A 5 -13.28 13.47 -6.51
C HIS A 5 -14.08 13.20 -5.23
N SER A 6 -14.91 12.16 -5.20
CA SER A 6 -15.68 11.80 -4.01
C SER A 6 -14.78 11.21 -2.91
N ASP A 7 -15.16 11.42 -1.65
CA ASP A 7 -14.48 10.87 -0.48
C ASP A 7 -14.18 9.37 -0.57
N PRO A 8 -15.12 8.47 -0.95
CA PRO A 8 -14.82 7.04 -1.07
C PRO A 8 -13.81 6.73 -2.18
N MET A 9 -13.80 7.50 -3.27
CA MET A 9 -12.77 7.33 -4.31
C MET A 9 -11.40 7.79 -3.83
N GLN A 10 -11.32 8.94 -3.17
CA GLN A 10 -10.05 9.47 -2.64
C GLN A 10 -9.48 8.56 -1.54
N ARG A 11 -10.33 7.99 -0.68
CA ARG A 11 -9.94 6.97 0.29
C ARG A 11 -9.42 5.69 -0.38
N LEU A 12 -10.07 5.24 -1.45
CA LEU A 12 -9.59 4.09 -2.23
C LEU A 12 -8.21 4.35 -2.83
N LEU A 13 -8.00 5.53 -3.42
CA LEU A 13 -6.71 5.91 -4.01
C LEU A 13 -5.59 5.94 -2.97
N LEU A 14 -5.86 6.54 -1.80
CA LEU A 14 -4.91 6.63 -0.70
C LEU A 14 -4.53 5.23 -0.20
N THR A 15 -5.53 4.43 0.18
CA THR A 15 -5.30 3.09 0.75
C THR A 15 -4.56 2.15 -0.20
N VAL A 16 -4.89 2.16 -1.49
CA VAL A 16 -4.19 1.35 -2.48
C VAL A 16 -2.74 1.79 -2.65
N THR A 17 -2.50 3.11 -2.68
CA THR A 17 -1.16 3.67 -2.83
C THR A 17 -0.31 3.38 -1.60
N ASP A 18 -0.88 3.53 -0.40
CA ASP A 18 -0.22 3.23 0.87
C ASP A 18 0.14 1.74 0.96
N ALA A 19 -0.80 0.84 0.69
CA ALA A 19 -0.53 -0.60 0.73
C ALA A 19 0.62 -1.02 -0.20
N VAL A 20 0.63 -0.53 -1.45
CA VAL A 20 1.68 -0.86 -2.43
C VAL A 20 3.03 -0.22 -2.04
N SER A 21 3.03 1.03 -1.60
CA SER A 21 4.26 1.76 -1.29
C SER A 21 4.89 1.27 0.00
N TRP A 22 4.10 0.98 1.03
CA TRP A 22 4.62 0.45 2.29
C TRP A 22 5.10 -0.99 2.16
N ASP A 23 4.43 -1.81 1.35
CA ASP A 23 4.93 -3.14 1.02
C ASP A 23 6.28 -3.02 0.29
N ASN A 24 6.43 -2.06 -0.64
CA ASN A 24 7.72 -1.75 -1.25
C ASN A 24 8.81 -1.47 -0.21
N ASP A 25 8.53 -0.57 0.73
CA ASP A 25 9.44 -0.14 1.77
C ASP A 25 9.91 -1.30 2.65
N ILE A 26 9.03 -2.24 2.97
CA ILE A 26 9.37 -3.46 3.72
C ILE A 26 10.38 -4.31 2.95
N PHE A 27 10.18 -4.51 1.64
CA PHE A 27 11.11 -5.29 0.82
C PHE A 27 12.40 -4.54 0.51
N SER A 28 12.39 -3.21 0.47
CA SER A 28 13.51 -2.39 0.05
C SER A 28 14.39 -1.88 1.18
N VAL A 29 13.93 -1.90 2.45
CA VAL A 29 14.59 -1.27 3.60
C VAL A 29 16.07 -1.63 3.74
N TYR A 30 16.44 -2.89 3.47
CA TYR A 30 17.85 -3.28 3.53
C TYR A 30 18.69 -2.58 2.45
N LYS A 31 18.23 -2.66 1.19
CA LYS A 31 18.90 -2.03 0.05
C LYS A 31 18.95 -0.51 0.22
N GLU A 32 17.85 0.13 0.59
CA GLU A 32 17.76 1.59 0.70
C GLU A 32 18.48 2.13 1.93
N CYS A 33 18.11 1.69 3.13
CA CYS A 33 18.61 2.31 4.37
C CYS A 33 19.99 1.77 4.77
N ILE A 34 20.26 0.49 4.54
CA ILE A 34 21.53 -0.12 4.97
C ILE A 34 22.61 0.04 3.91
N VAL A 35 22.33 -0.31 2.65
CA VAL A 35 23.32 -0.25 1.57
C VAL A 35 23.45 1.18 1.02
N ASN A 36 22.34 1.79 0.59
CA ASN A 36 22.37 3.08 -0.10
C ASN A 36 22.38 4.29 0.85
N LYS A 37 22.13 4.09 2.15
CA LYS A 37 21.96 5.15 3.15
C LYS A 37 20.85 6.15 2.81
N ASP A 38 19.85 5.71 2.05
CA ASP A 38 18.65 6.46 1.75
C ASP A 38 17.64 6.30 2.89
N LYS A 39 17.09 7.43 3.36
CA LYS A 39 16.18 7.50 4.51
C LYS A 39 14.71 7.65 4.12
N HIS A 40 14.39 7.73 2.83
CA HIS A 40 13.00 7.82 2.36
C HIS A 40 12.34 6.44 2.35
N ASN A 41 12.05 5.91 3.55
CA ASN A 41 11.44 4.59 3.73
C ASN A 41 10.65 4.55 5.05
N LEU A 42 9.39 4.12 5.01
CA LEU A 42 8.50 4.08 6.17
C LEU A 42 9.09 3.29 7.33
N VAL A 43 9.73 2.13 7.06
CA VAL A 43 10.33 1.29 8.11
C VAL A 43 11.43 2.05 8.85
N HIS A 44 12.22 2.86 8.14
CA HIS A 44 13.21 3.73 8.76
C HIS A 44 12.57 4.79 9.65
N ILE A 45 11.55 5.48 9.14
CA ILE A 45 10.83 6.50 9.92
C ILE A 45 10.21 5.89 11.19
N ILE A 46 9.54 4.74 11.10
CA ILE A 46 8.99 4.05 12.29
C ILE A 46 10.11 3.66 13.27
N SER A 47 11.24 3.16 12.77
CA SER A 47 12.38 2.76 13.61
C SER A 47 12.91 3.94 14.42
N GLU A 48 13.11 5.11 13.79
CA GLU A 48 13.61 6.32 14.45
C GLU A 48 12.58 6.90 15.43
N GLU A 49 11.32 7.08 14.99
CA GLU A 49 10.27 7.70 15.81
C GLU A 49 9.88 6.86 17.03
N GLN A 50 9.94 5.53 16.92
CA GLN A 50 9.63 4.61 18.02
C GLN A 50 10.87 4.15 18.79
N GLY A 51 12.08 4.54 18.37
CA GLY A 51 13.34 4.09 18.96
C GLY A 51 13.51 2.56 18.95
N CYS A 52 12.99 1.88 17.93
CA CYS A 52 12.94 0.41 17.84
C CYS A 52 13.82 -0.15 16.71
N THR A 53 14.03 -1.46 16.69
CA THR A 53 14.82 -2.10 15.61
C THR A 53 14.06 -2.10 14.29
N TYR A 54 14.77 -2.19 13.16
CA TYR A 54 14.14 -2.35 11.84
C TYR A 54 13.20 -3.56 11.77
N SER A 55 13.55 -4.68 12.42
CA SER A 55 12.67 -5.86 12.47
C SER A 55 11.34 -5.53 13.15
N LYS A 56 11.38 -4.76 14.25
CA LYS A 56 10.16 -4.34 14.95
C LYS A 56 9.36 -3.32 14.14
N ALA A 57 10.04 -2.39 13.47
CA ALA A 57 9.42 -1.44 12.56
C ALA A 57 8.73 -2.12 11.36
N VAL A 58 9.31 -3.21 10.83
CA VAL A 58 8.66 -4.03 9.79
C VAL A 58 7.36 -4.65 10.31
N GLU A 59 7.33 -5.15 11.55
CA GLU A 59 6.09 -5.68 12.14
C GLU A 59 4.99 -4.61 12.22
N PHE A 60 5.35 -3.39 12.62
CA PHE A 60 4.40 -2.26 12.64
C PHE A 60 3.92 -1.90 11.23
N ALA A 61 4.82 -1.79 10.25
CA ALA A 61 4.46 -1.50 8.87
C ALA A 61 3.54 -2.58 8.26
N ARG A 62 3.75 -3.86 8.62
CA ARG A 62 2.84 -4.95 8.21
C ARG A 62 1.44 -4.78 8.79
N GLN A 63 1.33 -4.46 10.08
CA GLN A 63 0.02 -4.19 10.68
C GLN A 63 -0.67 -3.00 10.01
N MET A 64 0.07 -1.93 9.69
CA MET A 64 -0.47 -0.79 8.95
C MET A 64 -1.00 -1.19 7.57
N ILE A 65 -0.31 -2.08 6.85
CA ILE A 65 -0.78 -2.60 5.56
C ILE A 65 -2.06 -3.43 5.73
N ASP A 66 -2.12 -4.29 6.74
CA ASP A 66 -3.31 -5.11 7.02
C ASP A 66 -4.53 -4.23 7.30
N ASP A 67 -4.37 -3.19 8.14
CA ASP A 67 -5.42 -2.22 8.46
C ASP A 67 -5.83 -1.43 7.20
N THR A 68 -4.85 -0.97 6.41
CA THR A 68 -5.10 -0.26 5.15
C THR A 68 -5.85 -1.09 4.12
N ILE A 69 -5.62 -2.41 4.05
CA ILE A 69 -6.37 -3.32 3.16
C ILE A 69 -7.83 -3.41 3.61
N MET A 70 -8.11 -3.44 4.93
CA MET A 70 -9.47 -3.39 5.43
C MET A 70 -10.16 -2.07 5.05
N ASP A 71 -9.47 -0.95 5.19
CA ASP A 71 -9.97 0.37 4.81
C ASP A 71 -10.20 0.51 3.31
N MET A 72 -9.35 -0.10 2.48
CA MET A 72 -9.51 -0.19 1.03
C MET A 72 -10.83 -0.88 0.67
N GLU A 73 -11.12 -2.03 1.28
CA GLU A 73 -12.37 -2.77 1.04
C GLU A 73 -13.60 -1.99 1.49
N ALA A 74 -13.50 -1.28 2.62
CA ALA A 74 -14.55 -0.38 3.09
C ALA A 74 -14.77 0.79 2.10
N ALA A 75 -13.71 1.41 1.60
CA ALA A 75 -13.79 2.48 0.61
C ALA A 75 -14.42 2.01 -0.71
N ILE A 76 -14.11 0.79 -1.17
CA ILE A 76 -14.76 0.16 -2.35
C ILE A 76 -16.26 -0.01 -2.09
N SER A 77 -16.64 -0.50 -0.90
CA SER A 77 -18.05 -0.66 -0.52
C SER A 77 -18.80 0.67 -0.57
N ASP A 78 -18.21 1.74 -0.03
CA ASP A 78 -18.82 3.07 -0.04
C ASP A 78 -18.85 3.68 -1.45
N LEU A 79 -17.82 3.46 -2.26
CA LEU A 79 -17.76 3.92 -3.65
C LEU A 79 -18.88 3.29 -4.49
N ARG A 80 -19.16 2.00 -4.28
CA ARG A 80 -20.28 1.31 -4.94
C ARG A 80 -21.63 1.95 -4.59
N LYS A 81 -21.84 2.33 -3.32
CA LYS A 81 -23.08 2.99 -2.87
C LYS A 81 -23.22 4.41 -3.44
N ALA A 82 -22.10 5.11 -3.62
CA ALA A 82 -22.07 6.49 -4.13
C ALA A 82 -22.16 6.57 -5.67
N ALA A 83 -21.90 5.47 -6.38
CA ALA A 83 -21.85 5.45 -7.83
C ALA A 83 -23.25 5.48 -8.48
N PRO A 84 -23.46 6.28 -9.54
CA PRO A 84 -24.66 6.16 -10.36
C PRO A 84 -24.70 4.79 -11.06
N GLU A 85 -25.90 4.29 -11.37
CA GLU A 85 -26.11 2.95 -11.93
C GLU A 85 -25.24 2.69 -13.18
N GLY A 86 -25.15 3.66 -14.09
CA GLY A 86 -24.32 3.57 -15.30
C GLY A 86 -22.81 3.49 -15.07
N ALA A 87 -22.32 3.78 -13.85
CA ALA A 87 -20.91 3.72 -13.50
C ALA A 87 -20.53 2.46 -12.70
N LEU A 88 -21.48 1.65 -12.24
CA LEU A 88 -21.22 0.49 -11.37
C LEU A 88 -20.24 -0.50 -12.00
N HIS A 89 -20.38 -0.78 -13.30
CA HIS A 89 -19.45 -1.67 -14.00
C HIS A 89 -18.01 -1.13 -14.01
N ALA A 90 -17.83 0.18 -14.20
CA ALA A 90 -16.52 0.81 -14.17
C ALA A 90 -15.92 0.78 -12.76
N VAL A 91 -16.74 1.00 -11.73
CA VAL A 91 -16.33 0.91 -10.32
C VAL A 91 -15.85 -0.51 -9.97
N GLU A 92 -16.59 -1.55 -10.35
CA GLU A 92 -16.17 -2.94 -10.10
C GLU A 92 -14.86 -3.29 -10.81
N LYS A 93 -14.71 -2.87 -12.06
CA LYS A 93 -13.46 -3.09 -12.82
C LYS A 93 -12.27 -2.37 -12.17
N TYR A 94 -12.48 -1.14 -11.70
CA TYR A 94 -11.45 -0.37 -11.02
C TYR A 94 -11.06 -1.00 -9.68
N ALA A 95 -12.04 -1.40 -8.87
CA ALA A 95 -11.83 -2.10 -7.61
C ALA A 95 -11.04 -3.41 -7.80
N SER A 96 -11.39 -4.21 -8.82
CA SER A 96 -10.63 -5.42 -9.16
C SER A 96 -9.19 -5.10 -9.58
N THR A 97 -8.99 -4.03 -10.35
CA THR A 97 -7.65 -3.58 -10.76
C THR A 97 -6.81 -3.18 -9.55
N CYS A 98 -7.39 -2.47 -8.58
CA CYS A 98 -6.72 -2.09 -7.32
C CYS A 98 -6.27 -3.32 -6.52
N ARG A 99 -7.17 -4.30 -6.29
CA ARG A 99 -6.84 -5.56 -5.60
C ARG A 99 -5.73 -6.34 -6.31
N ASN A 100 -5.79 -6.39 -7.64
CA ASN A 100 -4.76 -7.03 -8.46
C ASN A 100 -3.42 -6.28 -8.39
N TRP A 101 -3.44 -4.95 -8.25
CA TRP A 101 -2.22 -4.18 -8.12
C TRP A 101 -1.56 -4.39 -6.75
N VAL A 102 -2.32 -4.44 -5.66
CA VAL A 102 -1.81 -4.75 -4.31
C VAL A 102 -1.18 -6.15 -4.29
N SER A 103 -1.94 -7.18 -4.65
CA SER A 103 -1.46 -8.57 -4.64
C SER A 103 -0.35 -8.84 -5.66
N GLY A 104 -0.44 -8.24 -6.85
CA GLY A 104 0.55 -8.35 -7.90
C GLY A 104 1.87 -7.67 -7.52
N SER A 105 1.81 -6.51 -6.88
CA SER A 105 3.01 -5.79 -6.40
C SER A 105 3.74 -6.62 -5.35
N HIS A 106 3.03 -7.16 -4.36
CA HIS A 106 3.62 -8.05 -3.35
C HIS A 106 4.27 -9.28 -3.98
N ALA A 107 3.57 -9.96 -4.90
CA ALA A 107 4.10 -11.12 -5.59
C ALA A 107 5.35 -10.79 -6.44
N TRP A 108 5.41 -9.58 -7.01
CA TRP A 108 6.57 -9.10 -7.75
C TRP A 108 7.72 -8.76 -6.81
N HIS A 109 7.48 -8.05 -5.70
CA HIS A 109 8.48 -7.73 -4.68
C HIS A 109 9.16 -8.99 -4.15
N ALA A 110 8.39 -10.03 -3.85
CA ALA A 110 8.90 -11.30 -3.34
C ALA A 110 9.81 -12.08 -4.33
N LYS A 111 9.70 -11.81 -5.64
CA LYS A 111 10.42 -12.57 -6.68
C LYS A 111 11.52 -11.77 -7.39
N SER A 112 11.36 -10.46 -7.46
CA SER A 112 12.21 -9.56 -8.24
C SER A 112 13.63 -9.49 -7.67
N LEU A 113 14.63 -9.52 -8.57
CA LEU A 113 16.03 -9.34 -8.19
C LEU A 113 16.32 -7.95 -7.61
N ARG A 114 15.44 -6.97 -7.86
CA ARG A 114 15.55 -5.61 -7.31
C ARG A 114 15.65 -5.59 -5.78
N TYR A 115 15.02 -6.55 -5.09
CA TYR A 115 14.98 -6.61 -3.62
C TYR A 115 15.92 -7.66 -3.04
N LYS A 116 16.62 -8.43 -3.89
CA LYS A 116 17.65 -9.39 -3.46
C LYS A 116 18.98 -8.69 -3.18
N ALA A 117 18.95 -7.63 -2.38
CA ALA A 117 20.14 -7.15 -1.72
C ALA A 117 20.29 -7.99 -0.45
N HIS A 118 21.12 -9.00 -0.51
CA HIS A 118 21.64 -9.68 0.67
C HIS A 118 23.13 -9.32 0.79
N PRO A 119 23.75 -9.44 1.97
CA PRO A 119 25.16 -9.81 2.03
C PRO A 119 25.44 -11.06 1.19
#